data_AF-A0A4Y9ZIY0-F1
#
_entry.id   AF-A0A4Y9ZIY0-F1
#
_cell.length_a   1.000
_cell.length_b   1.000
_cell.length_c   1.000
_cell.angle_alpha   90.00
_cell.angle_beta   90.00
_cell.angle_gamma   90.00
#
_symmetry.space_group_name_H-M   'P 1'
#
loop_
_entity.id
_entity.type
_entity.pdbx_description
1 polymer ?
#
loop_
_entity_poly.entity_id
_entity_poly.type
_entity_poly.pdbx_seq_one_letter_code
_entity_poly.pdbx_strand_id
1 'polypeptide(L)'
;TTLKLAKKLLARWSHPHRITEHLLNSYRIERLDGTPEEGTTHAWHLRAFIPKPGSDLEREQCEFMERLKQANPGGLAADEARASAEEEDCTLGDDSEEEGEAEEEEDDDF
;
A
#
# COMPACT_ATOMS: atom_id res chain seq x y z
N THR A 1 -3.63 34.19 21.65
CA THR A 1 -4.19 33.80 20.33
C THR A 1 -3.52 32.52 19.84
N THR A 2 -4.01 31.34 20.26
CA THR A 2 -3.36 30.03 20.01
C THR A 2 -4.31 28.92 19.55
N LEU A 3 -5.61 29.19 19.40
CA LEU A 3 -6.63 28.20 19.01
C LEU A 3 -6.59 27.79 17.51
N LYS A 4 -5.85 28.52 16.66
CA LYS A 4 -5.72 28.19 15.21
C LYS A 4 -4.68 27.11 14.92
N LEU A 5 -3.78 26.78 15.87
CA LEU A 5 -2.72 25.81 15.65
C LEU A 5 -3.21 24.36 15.82
N ALA A 6 -4.07 24.11 16.82
CA ALA A 6 -4.59 22.76 17.10
C ALA A 6 -5.30 22.12 15.90
N LYS A 7 -6.06 22.90 15.12
CA LYS A 7 -6.72 22.41 13.89
C LYS A 7 -5.76 22.04 12.76
N LYS A 8 -4.55 22.61 12.75
CA LYS A 8 -3.52 22.33 11.73
C LYS A 8 -2.66 21.10 12.07
N LEU A 9 -2.69 20.65 13.32
CA LEU A 9 -1.93 19.50 13.81
C LEU A 9 -2.72 18.19 13.80
N LEU A 10 -4.04 18.24 13.57
CA LEU A 10 -4.86 17.05 13.44
C LEU A 10 -4.59 16.41 12.08
N ALA A 11 -4.18 15.14 12.11
CA ALA A 11 -4.10 14.34 10.89
C ALA A 11 -5.49 14.24 10.25
N ARG A 12 -5.58 14.51 8.94
CA ARG A 12 -6.84 14.58 8.18
C ARG A 12 -7.27 13.22 7.64
N TRP A 13 -7.11 12.17 8.44
CA TRP A 13 -7.60 10.84 8.09
C TRP A 13 -9.06 10.70 8.55
N SER A 14 -9.86 10.00 7.75
CA SER A 14 -11.19 9.57 8.18
C SER A 14 -11.09 8.50 9.27
N HIS A 15 -12.22 8.12 9.84
CA HIS A 15 -12.31 6.97 10.74
C HIS A 15 -11.84 5.69 10.04
N PRO A 16 -11.45 4.64 10.76
CA PRO A 16 -11.11 3.36 10.14
C PRO A 16 -12.32 2.76 9.41
N HIS A 17 -12.08 2.23 8.21
CA HIS A 17 -13.06 1.53 7.38
C HIS A 17 -12.56 0.11 7.11
N ARG A 18 -13.48 -0.83 6.82
CA ARG A 18 -13.14 -2.19 6.38
C ARG A 18 -13.25 -2.27 4.87
N ILE A 19 -12.41 -3.10 4.24
CA ILE A 19 -12.46 -3.34 2.79
C ILE A 19 -13.30 -4.59 2.57
N THR A 20 -14.33 -4.48 1.73
CA THR A 20 -15.24 -5.58 1.41
C THR A 20 -14.91 -6.25 0.09
N GLU A 21 -14.47 -5.46 -0.89
CA GLU A 21 -14.16 -5.93 -2.23
C GLU A 21 -12.94 -5.21 -2.78
N HIS A 22 -12.00 -5.98 -3.31
CA HIS A 22 -10.85 -5.50 -4.06
C HIS A 22 -11.18 -5.60 -5.55
N LEU A 23 -11.12 -4.48 -6.26
CA LEU A 23 -11.37 -4.43 -7.70
C LEU A 23 -10.02 -4.44 -8.45
N LEU A 24 -9.37 -3.30 -8.53
CA LEU A 24 -8.02 -3.10 -9.07
C LEU A 24 -7.30 -2.09 -8.15
N ASN A 25 -6.94 -0.91 -8.63
CA ASN A 25 -6.43 0.18 -7.80
C ASN A 25 -7.53 0.91 -7.02
N SER A 26 -8.70 0.27 -6.89
CA SER A 26 -9.87 0.79 -6.21
C SER A 26 -10.54 -0.30 -5.39
N TYR A 27 -11.16 0.14 -4.30
CA TYR A 27 -11.73 -0.72 -3.27
C TYR A 27 -13.16 -0.27 -2.96
N ARG A 28 -14.01 -1.23 -2.61
CA ARG A 28 -15.24 -0.93 -1.89
C ARG A 28 -14.97 -1.03 -0.40
N ILE A 29 -15.43 -0.01 0.31
CA ILE A 29 -15.23 0.10 1.75
C ILE A 29 -16.57 0.13 2.47
N GLU A 30 -16.56 -0.39 3.69
CA GLU A 30 -17.67 -0.33 4.63
C GLU A 30 -17.20 0.34 5.92
N ARG A 31 -18.15 0.94 6.63
CA ARG A 31 -17.90 1.44 7.99
C ARG A 31 -17.89 0.29 8.99
N LEU A 32 -17.37 0.55 10.18
CA LEU A 32 -17.37 -0.43 11.28
C LEU A 32 -18.78 -0.95 11.63
N ASP A 33 -19.81 -0.12 11.42
CA ASP A 33 -21.22 -0.45 11.64
C ASP A 33 -21.81 -1.39 10.56
N GLY A 34 -21.02 -1.77 9.55
CA GLY A 34 -21.45 -2.62 8.43
C GLY A 34 -22.22 -1.88 7.35
N THR A 35 -22.27 -0.54 7.40
CA THR A 35 -22.87 0.26 6.32
C THR A 35 -21.86 0.39 5.17
N PRO A 36 -22.20 -0.06 3.94
CA PRO A 36 -21.34 0.15 2.78
C PRO A 36 -21.25 1.64 2.46
N GLU A 37 -20.06 2.10 2.09
CA GLU A 37 -19.89 3.44 1.55
C GLU A 37 -20.24 3.46 0.06
N GLU A 38 -20.95 4.50 -0.38
CA GLU A 38 -21.36 4.60 -1.77
C GLU A 38 -20.14 4.86 -2.67
N GLY A 39 -19.97 4.00 -3.68
CA GLY A 39 -18.94 4.15 -4.70
C GLY A 39 -17.70 3.29 -4.47
N THR A 40 -16.57 3.73 -5.01
CA THR A 40 -15.28 3.06 -4.88
C THR A 40 -14.22 4.08 -4.47
N THR A 41 -13.28 3.66 -3.62
CA THR A 41 -12.19 4.49 -3.13
C THR A 41 -10.89 4.03 -3.76
N HIS A 42 -10.13 4.97 -4.34
CA HIS A 42 -8.83 4.68 -4.93
C HIS A 42 -7.79 4.36 -3.84
N ALA A 43 -6.85 3.44 -4.13
CA ALA A 43 -5.84 2.99 -3.17
C ALA A 43 -5.00 4.14 -2.58
N TRP A 44 -4.70 5.15 -3.39
CA TRP A 44 -3.93 6.34 -2.96
C TRP A 44 -4.58 7.13 -1.81
N HIS A 45 -5.89 6.99 -1.61
CA HIS A 45 -6.61 7.65 -0.51
C HIS A 45 -6.72 6.75 0.73
N LEU A 46 -6.28 5.51 0.65
CA LEU A 46 -6.34 4.54 1.74
C LEU A 46 -4.97 4.41 2.41
N ARG A 47 -5.00 4.08 3.70
CA ARG A 47 -3.82 3.79 4.51
C ARG A 47 -4.13 2.58 5.36
N ALA A 48 -3.17 1.66 5.47
CA ALA A 48 -3.29 0.54 6.38
C ALA A 48 -3.50 1.06 7.82
N PHE A 49 -4.57 0.59 8.46
CA PHE A 49 -4.89 0.91 9.84
C PHE A 49 -4.61 -0.32 10.70
N ILE A 50 -3.65 -0.19 11.63
CA ILE A 50 -3.28 -1.26 12.55
C ILE A 50 -3.96 -0.95 13.89
N PRO A 51 -5.01 -1.73 14.29
CA PRO A 51 -5.66 -1.52 15.57
C PRO A 51 -4.67 -1.77 16.72
N LYS A 52 -4.90 -1.09 17.84
CA LYS A 52 -4.05 -1.26 19.03
C LYS A 52 -4.26 -2.67 19.61
N PRO A 53 -3.19 -3.38 19.99
CA PRO A 53 -3.34 -4.71 20.59
C PRO A 53 -4.14 -4.65 21.89
N GLY A 54 -5.04 -5.63 22.06
CA GLY A 54 -5.99 -5.72 23.17
C GLY A 54 -7.16 -4.74 23.10
N SER A 55 -7.32 -4.00 21.99
CA SER A 55 -8.51 -3.16 21.78
C SER A 55 -9.69 -4.00 21.28
N ASP A 56 -10.92 -3.54 21.55
CA ASP A 56 -12.12 -4.20 21.02
C ASP A 56 -12.12 -4.21 19.49
N LEU A 57 -11.56 -3.18 18.87
CA LEU A 57 -11.41 -3.08 17.42
C LEU A 57 -10.49 -4.17 16.83
N GLU A 58 -9.44 -4.56 17.55
CA GLU A 58 -8.59 -5.69 17.15
C GLU A 58 -9.39 -7.00 17.16
N ARG A 59 -10.16 -7.23 18.22
CA ARG A 59 -10.98 -8.44 18.36
C ARG A 59 -12.01 -8.55 17.24
N GLU A 60 -12.74 -7.47 16.98
CA GLU A 60 -13.72 -7.40 15.89
C GLU A 60 -13.07 -7.60 14.52
N GLN A 61 -11.88 -7.03 14.29
CA GLN A 61 -11.14 -7.21 13.05
C GLN A 61 -10.71 -8.67 12.86
N CYS A 62 -10.21 -9.33 13.91
CA CYS A 62 -9.86 -10.74 13.88
C CYS A 62 -11.06 -11.63 13.53
N GLU A 63 -12.21 -11.41 14.18
CA GLU A 63 -13.45 -12.14 13.88
C GLU A 63 -13.90 -11.92 12.43
N PHE A 64 -13.82 -10.68 11.93
CA PHE A 64 -14.18 -10.36 10.55
C PHE A 64 -13.28 -11.07 9.55
N MET A 65 -11.97 -11.05 9.76
CA MET A 65 -11.02 -11.76 8.90
C MET A 65 -11.23 -13.28 8.95
N GLU A 66 -11.56 -13.84 10.10
CA GLU A 66 -11.88 -15.26 10.23
C GLU A 66 -13.14 -15.63 9.44
N ARG A 67 -14.20 -14.81 9.52
CA ARG A 67 -15.41 -15.00 8.71
C ARG A 67 -15.13 -14.95 7.21
N LEU A 68 -14.30 -14.01 6.75
CA LEU A 68 -13.88 -13.93 5.35
C LEU A 68 -13.11 -15.18 4.90
N LYS A 69 -12.18 -15.67 5.73
CA LYS A 69 -11.44 -16.90 5.45
C LYS A 69 -12.36 -18.12 5.30
N GLN A 70 -13.38 -18.22 6.15
CA GLN A 70 -14.37 -19.30 6.07
C GLN A 70 -15.28 -19.18 4.84
N ALA A 71 -15.68 -17.96 4.47
CA ALA A 71 -16.56 -17.71 3.35
C ALA A 71 -15.87 -17.93 1.99
N ASN A 72 -14.56 -17.70 1.90
CA ASN A 72 -13.83 -17.79 0.64
C ASN A 72 -12.36 -18.23 0.83
N PRO A 73 -12.09 -19.54 0.98
CA PRO A 73 -10.75 -20.04 1.32
C PRO A 73 -9.70 -19.80 0.22
N GLY A 74 -10.10 -19.50 -1.02
CA GLY A 74 -9.19 -19.29 -2.16
C GLY A 74 -8.84 -17.83 -2.46
N GLY A 75 -9.57 -16.85 -1.92
CA GLY A 75 -9.39 -15.43 -2.28
C GLY A 75 -8.22 -14.76 -1.57
N LEU A 76 -7.99 -15.08 -0.29
CA LEU A 76 -6.93 -14.47 0.52
C LEU A 76 -5.54 -15.08 0.24
N ALA A 77 -5.49 -16.32 -0.27
CA ALA A 77 -4.23 -16.99 -0.63
C ALA A 77 -3.55 -16.38 -1.88
N ALA A 78 -4.33 -15.76 -2.78
CA ALA A 78 -3.79 -15.17 -4.00
C ALA A 78 -3.02 -13.86 -3.76
N ASP A 79 -3.45 -13.04 -2.79
CA ASP A 79 -2.75 -11.79 -2.42
C ASP A 79 -1.50 -12.06 -1.57
N GLU A 80 -1.53 -13.06 -0.66
CA GLU A 80 -0.37 -13.44 0.17
C GLU A 80 0.78 -14.04 -0.65
N ALA A 81 0.44 -14.82 -1.71
CA ALA A 81 1.42 -15.34 -2.65
C ALA A 81 2.11 -14.23 -3.47
N ARG A 82 1.44 -13.09 -3.70
CA ARG A 82 2.00 -11.96 -4.43
C ARG A 82 2.91 -11.09 -3.54
N ALA A 83 2.54 -10.86 -2.29
CA ALA A 83 3.36 -10.12 -1.33
C ALA A 83 4.73 -10.79 -1.07
N SER A 84 4.81 -12.11 -1.18
CA SER A 84 6.08 -12.86 -1.01
C SER A 84 7.04 -12.75 -2.21
N ALA A 85 6.55 -12.25 -3.37
CA ALA A 85 7.36 -12.15 -4.59
C ALA A 85 8.01 -10.76 -4.79
N GLU A 86 7.66 -9.77 -3.98
CA GLU A 86 8.10 -8.38 -4.14
C GLU A 86 9.30 -8.01 -3.22
N GLU A 87 9.81 -8.96 -2.42
CA GLU A 87 10.95 -8.77 -1.48
C GLU A 87 12.34 -9.11 -2.07
N GLU A 88 12.44 -9.47 -3.36
CA GLU A 88 13.74 -9.78 -4.01
C GLU A 88 13.98 -8.99 -5.30
N ASP A 89 14.08 -7.66 -5.22
CA ASP A 89 14.84 -6.89 -6.23
C ASP A 89 15.34 -5.55 -5.65
N CYS A 90 16.36 -5.65 -4.81
CA CYS A 90 17.13 -4.51 -4.33
C CYS A 90 18.62 -4.75 -4.62
N THR A 91 19.00 -5.07 -5.86
CA THR A 91 20.42 -5.00 -6.24
C THR A 91 20.81 -3.54 -6.40
N LEU A 92 21.32 -3.00 -5.29
CA LEU A 92 22.06 -1.74 -5.17
C LEU A 92 23.19 -1.67 -6.22
N GLY A 93 23.46 -0.45 -6.67
CA GLY A 93 24.26 -0.14 -7.85
C GLY A 93 25.72 -0.58 -7.83
N ASP A 94 26.25 -0.72 -9.05
CA ASP A 94 27.66 -0.57 -9.35
C ASP A 94 27.75 0.49 -10.46
N ASP A 95 28.06 1.72 -10.03
CA ASP A 95 28.35 2.88 -10.87
C ASP A 95 29.85 2.76 -11.21
N SER A 96 30.16 2.14 -12.35
CA SER A 96 31.52 2.07 -12.87
C SER A 96 31.65 3.07 -14.02
N GLU A 97 32.10 4.27 -13.69
CA GLU A 97 32.60 5.26 -14.65
C GLU A 97 33.78 4.65 -15.43
N GLU A 98 33.57 4.31 -16.70
CA GLU A 98 34.65 3.91 -17.62
C GLU A 98 35.05 5.12 -18.47
N GLU A 99 36.16 5.74 -18.09
CA GLU A 99 36.86 6.77 -18.86
C GLU A 99 37.35 6.19 -20.19
N GLY A 100 37.01 6.86 -21.29
CA GLY A 100 37.55 6.57 -22.61
C GLY A 100 38.27 7.80 -23.18
N GLU A 101 39.54 7.95 -22.83
CA GLU A 101 40.51 8.71 -23.64
C GLU A 101 41.23 7.74 -24.58
N ALA A 102 41.14 8.00 -25.88
CA ALA A 102 42.14 7.58 -26.85
C ALA A 102 42.09 8.54 -28.04
N GLU A 103 42.99 9.53 -28.01
CA GLU A 103 43.50 10.18 -29.20
C GLU A 103 44.30 9.16 -30.01
N GLU A 104 44.20 9.17 -31.34
CA GLU A 104 45.35 9.25 -32.25
C GLU A 104 44.88 9.26 -33.72
N GLU A 105 45.58 10.08 -34.50
CA GLU A 105 45.39 10.40 -35.92
C GLU A 105 45.86 9.26 -36.85
N GLU A 106 45.35 9.21 -38.09
CA GLU A 106 46.17 9.16 -39.33
C GLU A 106 45.29 9.04 -40.59
N ASP A 107 45.83 9.64 -41.66
CA ASP A 107 45.32 9.88 -43.00
C ASP A 107 44.89 8.63 -43.80
N ASP A 108 43.91 8.77 -44.70
CA ASP A 108 44.02 8.14 -46.03
C ASP A 108 43.12 8.78 -47.09
N ASP A 109 43.73 9.02 -48.25
CA ASP A 109 43.30 9.73 -49.45
C ASP A 109 42.38 8.84 -50.33
N PHE A 110 41.21 9.34 -50.78
CA PHE A 110 40.66 9.05 -52.13
C PHE A 110 39.53 9.99 -52.56
#